data_AF-A0A0G0YUP3-F1
#
_entry.id   AF-A0A0G0YUP3-F1
#
_cell.length_a   1.000
_cell.length_b   1.000
_cell.length_c   1.000
_cell.angle_alpha   90.00
_cell.angle_beta   90.00
_cell.angle_gamma   90.00
#
_symmetry.space_group_name_H-M   'P 1'
#
loop_
_entity.id
_entity.type
_entity.pdbx_description
1 polymer ?
#
loop_
_entity_poly.entity_id
_entity_poly.type
_entity_poly.pdbx_seq_one_letter_code
_entity_poly.pdbx_strand_id
1 'polypeptide(L)'
;MSNRNKIFIDWFLIIYLTICLAPIPARAEGLDNASSTNGDIIQETVEEPMIYALRLDEATVLRGYTFTTSENDFKVGVVDKAVIKPLTVRFKKIPDSHMLTPLEKTPGEKASAIWEYDLLADDGSAGKLTKPIYLAVGITNAKMNRKIMYYWDKGQEMWRALPSSIDLENKLIRATIYLPYARVALFDEPDATTYEAWVSWYPTELTTRNQLGCASNVYPMNTPLWVCRLDNLSKCTITRVNF
;
A
#
# COMPACT_ATOMS: atom_id res chain seq x y z
N MET A 1 37.33 55.92 19.60
CA MET A 1 36.40 56.81 18.86
C MET A 1 36.34 56.30 17.42
N SER A 2 35.28 55.56 17.08
CA SER A 2 34.20 55.95 16.13
C SER A 2 34.57 55.62 14.66
N ASN A 3 34.10 54.47 14.13
CA ASN A 3 33.02 54.32 13.11
C ASN A 3 33.47 54.71 11.67
N ARG A 4 33.09 54.05 10.56
CA ARG A 4 32.22 52.90 10.24
C ARG A 4 32.30 52.66 8.71
N ASN A 5 32.05 51.41 8.27
CA ASN A 5 31.35 50.97 7.03
C ASN A 5 31.89 51.35 5.62
N LYS A 6 31.62 50.61 4.53
CA LYS A 6 31.37 49.20 4.14
C LYS A 6 30.99 49.24 2.63
N ILE A 7 31.16 48.11 1.90
CA ILE A 7 30.52 47.70 0.62
C ILE A 7 31.14 48.28 -0.68
N PHE A 8 31.23 47.59 -1.83
CA PHE A 8 31.47 46.19 -2.25
C PHE A 8 31.67 46.29 -3.79
N ILE A 9 32.50 45.41 -4.34
CA ILE A 9 33.00 45.43 -5.73
C ILE A 9 31.95 44.84 -6.68
N ASP A 10 31.78 45.41 -7.89
CA ASP A 10 31.24 44.69 -9.03
C ASP A 10 31.93 45.09 -10.34
N TRP A 11 32.51 44.09 -11.01
CA TRP A 11 33.06 44.11 -12.36
C TRP A 11 32.05 43.37 -13.25
N PHE A 12 31.72 43.89 -14.43
CA PHE A 12 31.99 43.21 -15.71
C PHE A 12 31.56 44.05 -16.92
N LEU A 13 32.44 44.01 -17.90
CA LEU A 13 32.50 44.75 -19.16
C LEU A 13 31.52 44.17 -20.20
N ILE A 14 30.80 45.01 -20.94
CA ILE A 14 30.02 44.63 -22.14
C ILE A 14 30.73 45.22 -23.37
N ILE A 15 31.07 44.37 -24.34
CA ILE A 15 31.63 44.74 -25.64
C ILE A 15 30.58 44.51 -26.74
N TYR A 16 30.44 45.52 -27.60
CA TYR A 16 29.56 45.64 -28.76
C TYR A 16 29.93 44.70 -29.93
N LEU A 17 28.93 44.26 -30.71
CA LEU A 17 29.11 44.05 -32.15
C LEU A 17 27.82 44.31 -32.96
N THR A 18 28.01 45.08 -34.02
CA THR A 18 27.06 45.72 -34.93
C THR A 18 26.60 44.78 -36.05
N ILE A 19 25.33 44.85 -36.49
CA ILE A 19 24.86 44.30 -37.78
C ILE A 19 23.97 45.33 -38.49
N CYS A 20 24.32 45.61 -39.76
CA CYS A 20 23.67 46.56 -40.66
C CYS A 20 22.38 46.01 -41.31
N LEU A 21 21.47 46.94 -41.66
CA LEU A 21 20.22 46.73 -42.40
C LEU A 21 20.41 46.41 -43.89
N ALA A 22 19.48 45.62 -44.46
CA ALA A 22 18.73 45.97 -45.67
C ALA A 22 17.47 45.07 -45.83
N PRO A 23 16.28 45.62 -46.21
CA PRO A 23 15.08 44.82 -46.54
C PRO A 23 14.68 44.96 -48.02
N ILE A 24 14.38 43.86 -48.74
CA ILE A 24 13.69 43.85 -50.05
C ILE A 24 12.82 42.57 -50.19
N PRO A 25 11.65 42.61 -50.90
CA PRO A 25 10.42 41.93 -50.49
C PRO A 25 10.04 40.68 -51.31
N ALA A 26 8.87 40.15 -50.92
CA ALA A 26 8.19 38.92 -51.30
C ALA A 26 7.90 38.68 -52.79
N ARG A 27 7.82 37.39 -53.14
CA ARG A 27 6.92 36.85 -54.17
C ARG A 27 6.33 35.52 -53.69
N ALA A 28 5.03 35.39 -53.91
CA ALA A 28 4.10 34.41 -53.34
C ALA A 28 4.30 32.96 -53.81
N GLU A 29 3.84 32.00 -53.00
CA GLU A 29 2.73 31.09 -53.33
C GLU A 29 2.35 30.18 -52.14
N GLY A 30 1.05 30.14 -51.82
CA GLY A 30 0.37 29.00 -51.18
C GLY A 30 0.31 28.94 -49.64
N LEU A 31 -0.83 29.38 -49.08
CA LEU A 31 -1.41 28.80 -47.85
C LEU A 31 -1.62 27.28 -48.10
N ASP A 32 -1.42 26.36 -47.14
CA ASP A 32 -2.36 26.11 -46.06
C ASP A 32 -1.71 25.49 -44.81
N ASN A 33 -2.07 26.11 -43.69
CA ASN A 33 -2.12 25.66 -42.31
C ASN A 33 -2.04 24.14 -42.02
N ALA A 34 -1.09 23.76 -41.16
CA ALA A 34 -1.41 23.10 -39.89
C ALA A 34 -0.15 23.03 -39.01
N SER A 35 -0.10 23.91 -38.00
CA SER A 35 0.74 23.75 -36.84
C SER A 35 0.31 22.49 -36.09
N SER A 36 1.01 21.37 -36.26
CA SER A 36 0.93 20.27 -35.30
C SER A 36 1.76 20.66 -34.09
N THR A 37 1.11 21.25 -33.09
CA THR A 37 1.61 21.22 -31.73
C THR A 37 1.79 19.76 -31.36
N ASN A 38 3.04 19.35 -31.13
CA ASN A 38 3.39 18.08 -30.50
C ASN A 38 2.71 18.02 -29.14
N GLY A 39 1.52 17.45 -29.09
CA GLY A 39 0.95 16.90 -27.87
C GLY A 39 1.72 15.63 -27.58
N ASP A 40 2.55 15.68 -26.54
CA ASP A 40 3.18 14.52 -25.96
C ASP A 40 2.04 13.64 -25.41
N ILE A 41 1.60 12.66 -26.21
CA ILE A 41 0.65 11.66 -25.76
C ILE A 41 1.43 10.78 -24.79
N ILE A 42 1.26 11.03 -23.50
CA ILE A 42 1.63 10.06 -22.47
C ILE A 42 0.73 8.84 -22.75
N GLN A 43 1.26 7.85 -23.46
CA GLN A 43 0.64 6.54 -23.51
C GLN A 43 0.74 5.99 -22.09
N GLU A 44 -0.37 6.06 -21.37
CA GLU A 44 -0.54 5.36 -20.10
C GLU A 44 -0.39 3.87 -20.41
N THR A 45 0.80 3.33 -20.14
CA THR A 45 1.08 1.90 -20.28
C THR A 45 0.21 1.17 -19.27
N VAL A 46 -0.90 0.60 -19.74
CA VAL A 46 -1.78 -0.25 -18.93
C VAL A 46 -1.02 -1.53 -18.62
N GLU A 47 -0.59 -1.67 -17.37
CA GLU A 47 0.05 -2.90 -16.88
C GLU A 47 -0.99 -4.04 -16.85
N GLU A 48 -0.62 -5.20 -17.38
CA GLU A 48 -1.52 -6.37 -17.41
C GLU A 48 -1.46 -7.15 -16.08
N PRO A 49 -2.59 -7.73 -15.62
CA PRO A 49 -2.60 -8.53 -14.39
C PRO A 49 -1.75 -9.80 -14.50
N MET A 50 -0.94 -10.07 -13.47
CA MET A 50 -0.18 -11.31 -13.37
C MET A 50 -1.06 -12.43 -12.79
N ILE A 51 -1.29 -13.50 -13.55
CA ILE A 51 -2.25 -14.57 -13.22
C ILE A 51 -1.54 -15.88 -12.90
N TYR A 52 -2.04 -16.57 -11.90
CA TYR A 52 -1.60 -17.90 -11.51
C TYR A 52 -2.80 -18.82 -11.26
N ALA A 53 -2.67 -20.09 -11.59
CA ALA A 53 -3.70 -21.10 -11.37
C ALA A 53 -3.07 -22.41 -10.90
N LEU A 54 -3.65 -23.01 -9.86
CA LEU A 54 -3.25 -24.30 -9.33
C LEU A 54 -4.49 -25.16 -9.08
N ARG A 55 -4.47 -26.36 -9.62
CA ARG A 55 -5.51 -27.37 -9.39
C ARG A 55 -5.18 -28.17 -8.12
N LEU A 56 -6.11 -28.22 -7.18
CA LEU A 56 -6.03 -29.05 -5.97
C LEU A 56 -6.90 -30.29 -6.14
N ASP A 57 -6.30 -31.46 -6.01
CA ASP A 57 -7.01 -32.73 -5.98
C ASP A 57 -7.72 -32.96 -4.64
N GLU A 58 -8.56 -34.00 -4.57
CA GLU A 58 -9.34 -34.32 -3.38
C GLU A 58 -8.45 -34.58 -2.16
N ALA A 59 -7.35 -35.33 -2.33
CA ALA A 59 -6.43 -35.66 -1.24
C ALA A 59 -5.76 -34.42 -0.66
N THR A 60 -5.39 -33.46 -1.51
CA THR A 60 -4.76 -32.20 -1.14
C THR A 60 -5.75 -31.27 -0.43
N VAL A 61 -6.97 -31.16 -0.95
CA VAL A 61 -8.05 -30.38 -0.32
C VAL A 61 -8.42 -30.94 1.06
N LEU A 62 -8.46 -32.27 1.21
CA LEU A 62 -8.77 -32.91 2.50
C LEU A 62 -7.70 -32.64 3.57
N ARG A 63 -6.42 -32.56 3.18
CA ARG A 63 -5.31 -32.22 4.08
C ARG A 63 -5.18 -30.72 4.34
N GLY A 64 -5.72 -29.90 3.45
CA GLY A 64 -5.47 -28.47 3.38
C GLY A 64 -4.17 -28.17 2.63
N TYR A 65 -4.12 -26.98 2.04
CA TYR A 65 -2.99 -26.52 1.24
C TYR A 65 -2.87 -25.01 1.32
N THR A 66 -1.65 -24.51 1.46
CA THR A 66 -1.37 -23.08 1.40
C THR A 66 -0.64 -22.75 0.11
N PHE A 67 -1.31 -21.99 -0.73
CA PHE A 67 -0.69 -21.35 -1.87
C PHE A 67 0.13 -20.15 -1.41
N THR A 68 1.33 -19.94 -1.99
CA THR A 68 2.20 -18.79 -1.73
C THR A 68 2.81 -18.29 -3.03
N THR A 69 2.83 -16.97 -3.24
CA THR A 69 3.52 -16.33 -4.38
C THR A 69 5.03 -16.49 -4.28
N SER A 70 5.74 -16.40 -5.41
CA SER A 70 7.22 -16.44 -5.43
C SER A 70 7.85 -15.33 -4.59
N GLU A 71 7.21 -14.17 -4.52
CA GLU A 71 7.63 -13.01 -3.72
C GLU A 71 7.21 -13.11 -2.25
N ASN A 72 6.47 -14.17 -1.87
CA ASN A 72 5.95 -14.37 -0.52
C ASN A 72 5.04 -13.21 -0.03
N ASP A 73 4.53 -12.40 -0.95
CA ASP A 73 3.70 -11.21 -0.72
C ASP A 73 2.20 -11.50 -0.77
N PHE A 74 1.80 -12.72 -1.13
CA PHE A 74 0.41 -13.17 -1.05
C PHE A 74 0.30 -14.67 -0.79
N LYS A 75 -0.63 -15.05 0.10
CA LYS A 75 -0.92 -16.44 0.47
C LYS A 75 -2.41 -16.69 0.57
N VAL A 76 -2.83 -17.86 0.09
CA VAL A 76 -4.20 -18.37 0.26
C VAL A 76 -4.12 -19.75 0.88
N GLY A 77 -4.53 -19.86 2.14
CA GLY A 77 -4.56 -21.11 2.90
C GLY A 77 -5.95 -21.74 2.86
N VAL A 78 -6.09 -22.83 2.13
CA VAL A 78 -7.28 -23.70 2.19
C VAL A 78 -7.08 -24.64 3.37
N VAL A 79 -7.89 -24.47 4.42
CA VAL A 79 -7.82 -25.27 5.64
C VAL A 79 -8.29 -26.70 5.35
N ASP A 80 -7.87 -27.66 6.17
CA ASP A 80 -8.33 -29.04 6.11
C ASP A 80 -9.86 -29.11 5.99
N LYS A 81 -10.36 -29.82 4.99
CA LYS A 81 -11.81 -30.00 4.75
C LYS A 81 -12.58 -28.68 4.59
N ALA A 82 -11.92 -27.55 4.29
CA ALA A 82 -12.62 -26.29 4.00
C ALA A 82 -13.47 -26.43 2.73
N VAL A 83 -13.03 -27.30 1.82
CA VAL A 83 -13.79 -27.75 0.64
C VAL A 83 -13.81 -29.28 0.65
N ILE A 84 -14.84 -29.87 0.06
CA ILE A 84 -15.04 -31.34 0.04
C ILE A 84 -14.77 -31.90 -1.37
N LYS A 85 -14.85 -31.04 -2.39
CA LYS A 85 -14.58 -31.39 -3.78
C LYS A 85 -13.23 -30.81 -4.21
N PRO A 86 -12.56 -31.41 -5.20
CA PRO A 86 -11.44 -30.79 -5.90
C PRO A 86 -11.79 -29.35 -6.35
N LEU A 87 -10.81 -28.46 -6.32
CA LEU A 87 -10.99 -27.07 -6.74
C LEU A 87 -9.75 -26.52 -7.44
N THR A 88 -9.91 -25.46 -8.21
CA THR A 88 -8.81 -24.70 -8.81
C THR A 88 -8.68 -23.38 -8.07
N VAL A 89 -7.52 -23.13 -7.47
CA VAL A 89 -7.18 -21.83 -6.89
C VAL A 89 -6.58 -20.99 -8.01
N ARG A 90 -7.24 -19.89 -8.36
CA ARG A 90 -6.71 -18.86 -9.25
C ARG A 90 -6.50 -17.59 -8.46
N PHE A 91 -5.41 -16.89 -8.69
CA PHE A 91 -5.23 -15.57 -8.11
C PHE A 91 -4.41 -14.67 -9.04
N LYS A 92 -4.57 -13.37 -8.85
CA LYS A 92 -4.05 -12.33 -9.73
C LYS A 92 -3.55 -11.14 -8.92
N LYS A 93 -2.38 -10.61 -9.30
CA LYS A 93 -1.94 -9.27 -8.87
C LYS A 93 -2.61 -8.27 -9.81
N ILE A 94 -3.49 -7.42 -9.27
CA ILE A 94 -4.24 -6.43 -10.05
C ILE A 94 -3.50 -5.09 -9.99
N PRO A 95 -3.10 -4.51 -11.14
CA PRO A 95 -2.52 -3.17 -11.19
C PRO A 95 -3.54 -2.10 -10.82
N ASP A 96 -3.05 -0.99 -10.26
CA ASP A 96 -3.91 0.09 -9.76
C ASP A 96 -4.80 0.72 -10.85
N SER A 97 -4.31 0.76 -12.09
CA SER A 97 -5.04 1.23 -13.27
C SER A 97 -6.36 0.48 -13.50
N HIS A 98 -6.46 -0.78 -13.04
CA HIS A 98 -7.68 -1.60 -13.15
C HIS A 98 -8.63 -1.42 -11.95
N MET A 99 -8.28 -0.61 -10.96
CA MET A 99 -8.99 -0.46 -9.69
C MET A 99 -9.22 1.01 -9.29
N LEU A 100 -9.31 1.93 -10.26
CA LEU A 100 -9.48 3.37 -10.02
C LEU A 100 -10.64 3.71 -9.06
N THR A 101 -11.89 3.35 -9.40
CA THR A 101 -13.06 3.64 -8.55
C THR A 101 -12.98 2.98 -7.16
N PRO A 102 -12.57 1.71 -7.02
CA PRO A 102 -12.26 1.17 -5.70
C PRO A 102 -11.22 1.97 -4.92
N LEU A 103 -10.14 2.43 -5.58
CA LEU A 103 -9.05 3.15 -4.93
C LEU A 103 -9.46 4.55 -4.45
N GLU A 104 -10.38 5.22 -5.15
CA GLU A 104 -10.98 6.48 -4.71
C GLU A 104 -11.79 6.35 -3.41
N LYS A 105 -12.33 5.16 -3.16
CA LYS A 105 -13.19 4.87 -1.98
C LYS A 105 -12.43 4.19 -0.85
N THR A 106 -11.10 4.31 -0.83
CA THR A 106 -10.26 3.64 0.16
C THR A 106 -10.45 4.24 1.55
N PRO A 107 -10.43 3.40 2.59
CA PRO A 107 -10.63 3.85 3.97
C PRO A 107 -9.39 4.60 4.50
N GLY A 108 -8.21 4.38 3.92
CA GLY A 108 -6.95 5.00 4.28
C GLY A 108 -5.91 4.79 3.20
N GLU A 109 -4.66 5.17 3.47
CA GLU A 109 -3.58 5.02 2.49
C GLU A 109 -3.33 3.54 2.16
N LYS A 110 -3.12 3.25 0.88
CA LYS A 110 -2.83 1.89 0.43
C LYS A 110 -1.48 1.41 0.95
N ALA A 111 -1.48 0.20 1.52
CA ALA A 111 -0.33 -0.41 2.14
C ALA A 111 0.07 -1.77 1.53
N SER A 112 -0.53 -2.17 0.39
CA SER A 112 -0.16 -3.38 -0.35
C SER A 112 -0.45 -3.27 -1.85
N ALA A 113 -0.05 -4.29 -2.61
CA ALA A 113 -0.67 -4.58 -3.92
C ALA A 113 -2.12 -5.07 -3.74
N ILE A 114 -2.92 -4.97 -4.81
CA ILE A 114 -4.28 -5.50 -4.84
C ILE A 114 -4.22 -6.93 -5.36
N TRP A 115 -4.79 -7.86 -4.61
CA TRP A 115 -4.85 -9.26 -4.97
C TRP A 115 -6.28 -9.70 -5.21
N GLU A 116 -6.52 -10.43 -6.29
CA GLU A 116 -7.77 -11.14 -6.52
C GLU A 116 -7.50 -12.63 -6.38
N TYR A 117 -8.37 -13.34 -5.66
CA TYR A 117 -8.36 -14.80 -5.68
C TYR A 117 -9.74 -15.35 -6.00
N ASP A 118 -9.75 -16.56 -6.53
CA ASP A 118 -10.92 -17.28 -6.97
C ASP A 118 -10.71 -18.78 -6.71
N LEU A 119 -11.61 -19.38 -5.96
CA LEU A 119 -11.68 -20.81 -5.73
C LEU A 119 -12.76 -21.36 -6.65
N LEU A 120 -12.37 -22.03 -7.71
CA LEU A 120 -13.27 -22.54 -8.74
C LEU A 120 -13.51 -24.04 -8.58
N ALA A 121 -14.76 -24.46 -8.69
CA ALA A 121 -15.11 -25.86 -8.88
C ALA A 121 -14.78 -26.33 -10.31
N ASP A 122 -14.93 -27.63 -10.57
CA ASP A 122 -14.59 -28.25 -11.86
C ASP A 122 -15.43 -27.73 -13.02
N ASP A 123 -16.65 -27.28 -12.74
CA ASP A 123 -17.57 -26.66 -13.69
C ASP A 123 -17.29 -25.16 -13.89
N GLY A 124 -16.27 -24.60 -13.23
CA GLY A 124 -15.93 -23.18 -13.27
C GLY A 124 -16.84 -22.30 -12.39
N SER A 125 -17.76 -22.88 -11.61
CA SER A 125 -18.53 -22.14 -10.63
C SER A 125 -17.71 -21.82 -9.38
N ALA A 126 -18.19 -20.88 -8.56
CA ALA A 126 -17.56 -20.58 -7.29
C ALA A 126 -17.58 -21.81 -6.36
N GLY A 127 -16.41 -22.16 -5.83
CA GLY A 127 -16.22 -23.28 -4.92
C GLY A 127 -17.04 -23.09 -3.65
N LYS A 128 -17.66 -24.17 -3.18
CA LYS A 128 -18.43 -24.15 -1.94
C LYS A 128 -17.52 -24.33 -0.74
N LEU A 129 -17.36 -23.26 0.04
CA LEU A 129 -16.64 -23.30 1.32
C LEU A 129 -17.55 -23.83 2.45
N THR A 130 -16.99 -24.70 3.27
CA THR A 130 -17.62 -25.20 4.52
C THR A 130 -16.94 -24.67 5.77
N LYS A 131 -15.70 -24.20 5.64
CA LYS A 131 -14.90 -23.51 6.66
C LYS A 131 -14.31 -22.23 6.06
N PRO A 132 -13.90 -21.24 6.87
CA PRO A 132 -13.19 -20.09 6.33
C PRO A 132 -11.83 -20.51 5.80
N ILE A 133 -11.30 -19.71 4.88
CA ILE A 133 -9.93 -19.82 4.37
C ILE A 133 -9.05 -18.73 5.00
N TYR A 134 -7.74 -18.95 4.97
CA TYR A 134 -6.76 -17.97 5.41
C TYR A 134 -6.23 -17.16 4.23
N LEU A 135 -6.05 -15.86 4.45
CA LEU A 135 -5.34 -14.97 3.54
C LEU A 135 -4.15 -14.37 4.28
N ALA A 136 -3.04 -14.18 3.57
CA ALA A 136 -1.96 -13.33 4.02
C ALA A 136 -1.52 -12.40 2.89
N VAL A 137 -1.38 -11.11 3.17
CA VAL A 137 -0.98 -10.09 2.18
C VAL A 137 0.25 -9.34 2.72
N GLY A 138 1.22 -9.10 1.84
CA GLY A 138 2.46 -8.38 2.13
C GLY A 138 2.25 -6.87 2.27
N ILE A 139 2.96 -6.30 3.25
CA ILE A 139 3.01 -4.87 3.50
C ILE A 139 4.04 -4.23 2.56
N THR A 140 3.63 -3.21 1.81
CA THR A 140 4.51 -2.51 0.85
C THR A 140 4.90 -1.10 1.29
N ASN A 141 4.07 -0.40 2.07
CA ASN A 141 4.40 0.94 2.56
C ASN A 141 5.23 0.86 3.87
N ALA A 142 6.01 1.91 4.15
CA ALA A 142 6.89 1.97 5.32
C ALA A 142 6.21 2.56 6.58
N LYS A 143 4.91 2.86 6.51
CA LYS A 143 4.18 3.50 7.62
C LYS A 143 3.90 2.51 8.73
N MET A 144 4.08 2.95 9.97
CA MET A 144 3.83 2.16 11.18
C MET A 144 2.36 2.12 11.61
N ASN A 145 1.48 2.84 10.91
CA ASN A 145 0.05 2.80 11.14
C ASN A 145 -0.45 1.35 11.08
N ARG A 146 -1.41 1.03 11.92
CA ARG A 146 -2.10 -0.26 11.90
C ARG A 146 -2.65 -0.50 10.51
N LYS A 147 -2.43 -1.71 9.98
CA LYS A 147 -2.88 -2.10 8.65
C LYS A 147 -4.02 -3.08 8.78
N ILE A 148 -5.10 -2.81 8.09
CA ILE A 148 -6.28 -3.66 8.08
C ILE A 148 -6.43 -4.23 6.68
N MET A 149 -6.72 -5.52 6.60
CA MET A 149 -7.07 -6.16 5.34
C MET A 149 -8.52 -5.85 5.02
N TYR A 150 -8.79 -5.38 3.81
CA TYR A 150 -10.14 -5.16 3.32
C TYR A 150 -10.41 -6.02 2.08
N TYR A 151 -11.67 -6.35 1.87
CA TYR A 151 -12.14 -6.83 0.57
C TYR A 151 -13.05 -5.82 -0.10
N TRP A 152 -13.05 -5.80 -1.42
CA TRP A 152 -13.93 -4.96 -2.21
C TRP A 152 -15.30 -5.62 -2.35
N ASP A 153 -16.33 -5.01 -1.75
CA ASP A 153 -17.73 -5.37 -1.98
C ASP A 153 -18.25 -4.62 -3.20
N LYS A 154 -18.27 -5.31 -4.35
CA LYS A 154 -18.77 -4.74 -5.60
C LYS A 154 -20.25 -4.36 -5.53
N GLY A 155 -21.06 -5.08 -4.74
CA GLY A 155 -22.50 -4.82 -4.64
C GLY A 155 -22.83 -3.51 -3.93
N GLN A 156 -21.97 -3.12 -2.99
CA GLN A 156 -22.10 -1.86 -2.24
C GLN A 156 -21.08 -0.80 -2.62
N GLU A 157 -20.20 -1.12 -3.56
CA GLU A 157 -19.08 -0.29 -4.00
C GLU A 157 -18.26 0.28 -2.83
N MET A 158 -17.90 -0.58 -1.87
CA MET A 158 -17.14 -0.17 -0.70
C MET A 158 -16.13 -1.23 -0.27
N TRP A 159 -15.06 -0.78 0.38
CA TRP A 159 -14.12 -1.67 1.07
C TRP A 159 -14.69 -2.10 2.42
N ARG A 160 -14.71 -3.41 2.68
CA ARG A 160 -15.16 -4.00 3.94
C ARG A 160 -13.98 -4.61 4.69
N ALA A 161 -13.82 -4.21 5.94
CA ALA A 161 -12.74 -4.68 6.78
C ALA A 161 -12.89 -6.18 7.08
N LEU A 162 -11.76 -6.90 7.07
CA LEU A 162 -11.64 -8.25 7.58
C LEU A 162 -10.98 -8.20 8.96
N PRO A 163 -11.42 -9.04 9.91
CA PRO A 163 -10.67 -9.30 11.13
C PRO A 163 -9.26 -9.77 10.76
N SER A 164 -8.28 -8.92 11.01
CA SER A 164 -6.90 -9.12 10.56
C SER A 164 -5.92 -8.95 11.71
N SER A 165 -4.80 -9.65 11.61
CA SER A 165 -3.69 -9.58 12.56
C SER A 165 -2.36 -9.45 11.82
N ILE A 166 -1.45 -8.68 12.42
CA ILE A 166 -0.12 -8.47 11.88
C ILE A 166 0.83 -9.61 12.25
N ASP A 167 1.62 -10.01 11.27
CA ASP A 167 2.80 -10.85 11.38
C ASP A 167 4.01 -9.98 11.04
N LEU A 168 4.57 -9.35 12.09
CA LEU A 168 5.68 -8.42 11.96
C LEU A 168 6.96 -9.09 11.44
N GLU A 169 7.17 -10.37 11.74
CA GLU A 169 8.37 -11.10 11.34
C GLU A 169 8.41 -11.30 9.83
N ASN A 170 7.27 -11.70 9.24
CA ASN A 170 7.16 -11.92 7.81
C ASN A 170 6.67 -10.70 7.03
N LYS A 171 6.34 -9.59 7.70
CA LYS A 171 5.72 -8.38 7.13
C LYS A 171 4.41 -8.69 6.38
N LEU A 172 3.58 -9.53 6.99
CA LEU A 172 2.30 -9.96 6.43
C LEU A 172 1.15 -9.50 7.33
N ILE A 173 0.01 -9.16 6.73
CA ILE A 173 -1.28 -9.10 7.43
C ILE A 173 -2.06 -10.35 7.10
N ARG A 174 -2.53 -11.06 8.13
CA ARG A 174 -3.29 -12.31 8.02
C ARG A 174 -4.76 -12.05 8.31
N ALA A 175 -5.66 -12.71 7.59
CA ALA A 175 -7.09 -12.65 7.84
C ALA A 175 -7.78 -14.00 7.54
N THR A 176 -9.00 -14.17 8.05
CA THR A 176 -9.88 -15.29 7.70
C THR A 176 -11.11 -14.78 6.97
N ILE A 177 -11.55 -15.50 5.94
CA ILE A 177 -12.72 -15.10 5.14
C ILE A 177 -13.53 -16.32 4.68
N TYR A 178 -14.84 -16.14 4.52
CA TYR A 178 -15.78 -17.16 4.04
C TYR A 178 -16.15 -17.00 2.55
N LEU A 179 -15.49 -16.10 1.84
CA LEU A 179 -15.76 -15.83 0.43
C LEU A 179 -14.86 -16.71 -0.45
N PRO A 180 -15.41 -17.45 -1.42
CA PRO A 180 -14.60 -18.24 -2.37
C PRO A 180 -13.90 -17.36 -3.40
N TYR A 181 -14.32 -16.11 -3.53
CA TYR A 181 -13.72 -15.10 -4.40
C TYR A 181 -13.73 -13.76 -3.68
N ALA A 182 -12.61 -13.05 -3.73
CA ALA A 182 -12.56 -11.65 -3.32
C ALA A 182 -11.36 -10.92 -3.94
N ARG A 183 -11.50 -9.60 -4.06
CA ARG A 183 -10.38 -8.68 -4.25
C ARG A 183 -10.01 -8.10 -2.89
N VAL A 184 -8.75 -8.21 -2.51
CA VAL A 184 -8.25 -7.81 -1.20
C VAL A 184 -7.05 -6.88 -1.33
N ALA A 185 -6.95 -5.96 -0.39
CA ALA A 185 -5.81 -5.06 -0.24
C ALA A 185 -5.66 -4.65 1.23
N LEU A 186 -4.49 -4.14 1.57
CA LEU A 186 -4.21 -3.55 2.87
C LEU A 186 -4.32 -2.03 2.76
N PHE A 187 -4.98 -1.44 3.76
CA PHE A 187 -5.02 0.00 3.95
C PHE A 187 -4.61 0.31 5.38
N ASP A 188 -3.97 1.47 5.56
CA ASP A 188 -3.73 2.03 6.88
C ASP A 188 -5.07 2.35 7.55
N GLU A 189 -5.14 2.16 8.87
CA GLU A 189 -6.34 2.46 9.66
C GLU A 189 -6.72 3.95 9.50
N PRO A 190 -8.00 4.27 9.22
CA PRO A 190 -8.41 5.62 8.79
C PRO A 190 -8.09 6.72 9.79
N ASP A 191 -8.15 6.39 11.08
CA ASP A 191 -7.93 7.35 12.16
C ASP A 191 -6.44 7.72 12.32
N ALA A 192 -5.53 6.91 11.76
CA ALA A 192 -4.09 7.05 11.88
C ALA A 192 -3.59 7.21 13.35
N THR A 193 -4.37 6.71 14.32
CA THR A 193 -4.06 6.83 15.75
C THR A 193 -3.48 5.54 16.34
N THR A 194 -3.72 4.40 15.71
CA THR A 194 -3.14 3.13 16.13
C THR A 194 -1.90 2.80 15.31
N TYR A 195 -0.87 2.34 16.00
CA TYR A 195 0.39 1.91 15.42
C TYR A 195 0.71 0.49 15.84
N GLU A 196 1.20 -0.32 14.91
CA GLU A 196 1.65 -1.69 15.16
C GLU A 196 3.12 -1.79 14.74
N ALA A 197 4.02 -1.73 15.72
CA ALA A 197 5.45 -1.65 15.47
C ALA A 197 6.28 -2.26 16.61
N TRP A 198 7.57 -2.46 16.32
CA TRP A 198 8.57 -2.73 17.36
C TRP A 198 8.81 -1.46 18.18
N VAL A 199 8.55 -1.52 19.48
CA VAL A 199 8.77 -0.40 20.40
C VAL A 199 10.15 -0.52 21.05
N SER A 200 10.90 0.57 21.06
CA SER A 200 12.15 0.66 21.83
C SER A 200 11.85 1.19 23.23
N TRP A 201 12.23 0.42 24.24
CA TRP A 201 12.14 0.80 25.65
C TRP A 201 13.54 1.11 26.17
N TYR A 202 13.67 2.20 26.92
CA TYR A 202 14.93 2.56 27.56
C TYR A 202 14.73 2.86 29.05
N PRO A 203 15.69 2.49 29.91
CA PRO A 203 15.68 2.90 31.30
C PRO A 203 15.65 4.42 31.40
N THR A 204 14.76 4.95 32.24
CA THR A 204 14.77 6.40 32.51
C THR A 204 14.34 6.70 33.94
N GLU A 205 15.08 7.60 34.58
CA GLU A 205 14.75 8.16 35.89
C GLU A 205 13.63 9.21 35.80
N LEU A 206 13.32 9.68 34.58
CA LEU A 206 12.32 10.73 34.33
C LEU A 206 10.88 10.25 34.53
N THR A 207 10.64 8.94 34.57
CA THR A 207 9.31 8.37 34.84
C THR A 207 9.24 7.77 36.23
N THR A 208 8.69 8.53 37.18
CA THR A 208 8.49 8.09 38.57
C THR A 208 7.49 6.93 38.72
N ARG A 209 6.71 6.61 37.69
CA ARG A 209 5.73 5.49 37.69
C ARG A 209 6.22 4.21 37.00
N ASN A 210 7.11 4.29 36.01
CA ASN A 210 7.60 3.15 35.23
C ASN A 210 9.11 3.29 35.04
N GLN A 211 9.90 2.23 35.20
CA GLN A 211 11.37 2.31 35.01
C GLN A 211 11.80 2.44 33.54
N LEU A 212 10.86 2.32 32.60
CA LEU A 212 11.11 2.37 31.16
C LEU A 212 10.29 3.48 30.49
N GLY A 213 10.95 4.28 29.65
CA GLY A 213 10.35 5.30 28.79
C GLY A 213 10.06 4.78 27.38
N CYS A 214 9.07 5.39 26.71
CA CYS A 214 8.80 5.19 25.29
C CYS A 214 9.30 6.41 24.50
N ALA A 215 9.87 6.18 23.31
CA ALA A 215 10.22 7.24 22.37
C ALA A 215 9.20 7.29 21.23
N SER A 216 8.86 8.50 20.76
CA SER A 216 7.99 8.68 19.60
C SER A 216 8.39 9.93 18.82
N ASN A 217 8.56 9.79 17.51
CA ASN A 217 8.74 10.92 16.59
C ASN A 217 7.41 11.53 16.12
N VAL A 218 6.27 10.91 16.46
CA VAL A 218 4.93 11.35 16.02
C VAL A 218 4.26 12.19 17.09
N TYR A 219 4.40 11.80 18.36
CA TYR A 219 3.70 12.44 19.47
C TYR A 219 4.62 13.36 20.27
N PRO A 220 4.14 14.53 20.75
CA PRO A 220 4.91 15.39 21.64
C PRO A 220 5.33 14.68 22.92
N MET A 221 6.41 15.19 23.53
CA MET A 221 6.83 14.76 24.86
C MET A 221 5.67 14.83 25.87
N ASN A 222 5.64 13.89 26.81
CA ASN A 222 4.62 13.71 27.85
C ASN A 222 3.24 13.28 27.35
N THR A 223 3.05 13.01 26.05
CA THR A 223 1.83 12.38 25.52
C THR A 223 1.62 11.00 26.17
N PRO A 224 0.46 10.72 26.79
CA PRO A 224 0.15 9.39 27.27
C PRO A 224 -0.14 8.44 26.11
N LEU A 225 0.53 7.30 26.09
CA LEU A 225 0.34 6.25 25.09
C LEU A 225 -0.22 4.99 25.76
N TRP A 226 -1.23 4.39 25.14
CA TRP A 226 -1.73 3.08 25.50
C TRP A 226 -0.98 2.03 24.68
N VAL A 227 -0.11 1.26 25.33
CA VAL A 227 0.75 0.28 24.65
C VAL A 227 0.32 -1.13 25.03
N CYS A 228 -0.10 -1.91 24.04
CA CYS A 228 -0.48 -3.31 24.22
C CYS A 228 0.57 -4.25 23.64
N ARG A 229 0.67 -5.43 24.22
CA ARG A 229 1.40 -6.54 23.62
C ARG A 229 0.66 -7.07 22.39
N LEU A 230 1.34 -7.17 21.25
CA LEU A 230 0.71 -7.68 20.01
C LEU A 230 0.27 -9.14 20.11
N ASP A 231 0.95 -9.97 20.92
CA ASP A 231 0.54 -11.36 21.18
C ASP A 231 -0.65 -11.48 22.12
N ASN A 232 -0.95 -10.42 22.88
CA ASN A 232 -2.10 -10.39 23.79
C ASN A 232 -2.57 -8.94 24.00
N LEU A 233 -3.58 -8.54 23.21
CA LEU A 233 -4.17 -7.20 23.24
C LEU A 233 -4.91 -6.88 24.55
N SER A 234 -5.09 -7.84 25.47
CA SER A 234 -5.59 -7.55 26.82
C SER A 234 -4.49 -7.13 27.80
N LYS A 235 -3.21 -7.37 27.46
CA LYS A 235 -2.06 -6.96 28.25
C LYS A 235 -1.52 -5.63 27.75
N CYS A 236 -2.01 -4.56 28.36
CA CYS A 236 -1.62 -3.20 28.02
C CYS A 236 -1.09 -2.42 29.23
N THR A 237 -0.30 -1.40 28.96
CA THR A 237 0.19 -0.46 29.96
C THR A 237 0.08 0.97 29.43
N ILE A 238 -0.02 1.93 30.33
CA ILE A 238 0.06 3.34 29.99
C ILE A 238 1.50 3.79 30.22
N THR A 239 2.10 4.36 29.18
CA THR A 239 3.41 5.00 29.26
C THR A 239 3.32 6.44 28.74
N ARG A 240 4.41 7.20 28.82
CA ARG A 240 4.51 8.54 28.25
C ARG A 240 5.72 8.64 27.34
N VAL A 241 5.60 9.48 26.31
CA VAL A 241 6.71 9.85 25.44
C VAL A 241 7.70 10.68 26.24
N ASN A 242 8.96 10.24 26.33
CA ASN A 242 9.99 10.99 27.07
C ASN A 242 11.17 11.43 26.21
N PHE A 243 11.16 11.12 24.91
CA PHE A 243 12.15 11.55 23.92
C PHE A 243 11.56 11.50 22.51
#